data_AF-A0AA35RI58-F1
#
_entry.id   AF-A0AA35RI58-F1
#
_cell.length_a   1.000
_cell.length_b   1.000
_cell.length_c   1.000
_cell.angle_alpha   90.00
_cell.angle_beta   90.00
_cell.angle_gamma   90.00
#
_symmetry.space_group_name_H-M   'P 1'
#
loop_
_entity.id
_entity.type
_entity.pdbx_description
1 polymer ?
#
loop_
_entity_poly.entity_id
_entity_poly.type
_entity_poly.pdbx_seq_one_letter_code
_entity_poly.pdbx_strand_id
1 'polypeptide(L)'
;MVFKTCWCMNMDSLGGTIFLGKKAGIRLGIGEVRGPQDGVRVYGDKDGEIFDQEFTEFESVSVFHEEDTAFIDAVREGKPSPIDPYGVMLTNVIIQGVIDSSNANGREVAVTVPTL
;
A
#
# COMPACT_ATOMS: atom_id res chain seq x y z
N MET A 1 -9.40 23.33 12.68
CA MET A 1 -8.03 23.63 12.20
C MET A 1 -7.18 22.43 12.52
N VAL A 2 -6.56 21.79 11.52
CA VAL A 2 -5.68 20.63 11.73
C VAL A 2 -4.26 21.13 11.51
N PHE A 3 -3.44 21.12 12.56
CA PHE A 3 -2.03 21.48 12.49
C PHE A 3 -1.22 20.20 12.37
N LYS A 4 -0.49 20.04 11.27
CA LYS A 4 0.37 18.88 11.01
C LYS A 4 1.78 19.40 10.78
N THR A 5 2.75 18.89 11.55
CA THR A 5 4.18 19.21 11.39
C THR A 5 4.99 17.93 11.35
N CYS A 6 5.92 17.85 10.39
CA CYS A 6 6.93 16.81 10.32
C CYS A 6 8.30 17.50 10.34
N TRP A 7 9.14 17.13 11.32
CA TRP A 7 10.46 17.69 11.49
C TRP A 7 11.50 16.66 11.05
N CYS A 8 12.47 17.06 10.22
CA CYS A 8 13.55 16.19 9.70
C CYS A 8 13.12 15.01 8.80
N MET A 9 11.99 15.08 8.09
CA MET A 9 11.49 13.95 7.27
C MET A 9 11.39 14.23 5.77
N ASN A 10 12.01 15.31 5.29
CA ASN A 10 12.01 15.74 3.88
C ASN A 10 10.60 15.92 3.25
N MET A 11 9.53 15.82 4.02
CA MET A 11 8.15 15.92 3.54
C MET A 11 7.65 17.36 3.54
N ASP A 12 7.09 17.78 2.40
CA ASP A 12 6.49 19.11 2.19
C ASP A 12 5.00 19.18 2.58
N SER A 13 4.33 18.02 2.75
CA SER A 13 2.90 17.93 3.05
C SER A 13 2.55 16.64 3.81
N LEU A 14 1.48 16.69 4.61
CA LEU A 14 1.01 15.60 5.48
C LEU A 14 -0.43 15.16 5.17
N GLY A 15 -0.82 15.19 3.89
CA GLY A 15 -2.10 14.67 3.38
C GLY A 15 -1.99 13.23 2.83
N GLY A 16 -3.11 12.49 2.79
CA GLY A 16 -3.14 11.10 2.30
C GLY A 16 -2.40 10.06 3.15
N THR A 17 -2.12 8.89 2.57
CA THR A 17 -1.41 7.79 3.23
C THR A 17 0.09 7.98 3.12
N ILE A 18 0.79 7.94 4.27
CA ILE A 18 2.24 8.17 4.35
C ILE A 18 2.95 7.05 5.13
N PHE A 19 4.19 6.77 4.74
CA PHE A 19 5.12 5.91 5.44
C PHE A 19 6.40 6.68 5.75
N LEU A 20 6.85 6.61 6.99
CA LEU A 20 8.02 7.35 7.47
C LEU A 20 9.16 6.37 7.68
N GLY A 21 10.13 6.40 6.76
CA GLY A 21 11.35 5.62 6.85
C GLY A 21 12.50 6.41 7.46
N LYS A 22 13.55 5.71 7.87
CA LYS A 22 14.77 6.32 8.41
C LYS A 22 15.57 7.12 7.36
N LYS A 23 15.43 6.78 6.08
CA LYS A 23 16.17 7.40 4.96
C LYS A 23 15.29 8.24 4.03
N ALA A 24 14.00 7.91 3.96
CA ALA A 24 13.06 8.57 3.07
C ALA A 24 11.64 8.43 3.62
N GLY A 25 10.80 9.41 3.33
CA GLY A 25 9.35 9.32 3.49
C GLY A 25 8.70 8.90 2.16
N ILE A 26 7.64 8.11 2.21
CA ILE A 26 6.83 7.76 1.03
C ILE A 26 5.41 8.24 1.26
N ARG A 27 4.83 8.88 0.25
CA ARG A 27 3.40 9.23 0.19
C ARG A 27 2.74 8.52 -0.97
N LEU A 28 1.64 7.85 -0.68
CA LEU A 28 0.78 7.26 -1.69
C LEU A 28 -0.30 8.27 -2.06
N GLY A 29 -0.29 8.69 -3.33
CA GLY A 29 -1.27 9.61 -3.91
C GLY A 29 -2.59 8.90 -4.17
N ILE A 30 -3.44 8.80 -3.15
CA ILE A 30 -4.83 8.42 -3.32
C ILE A 30 -5.63 9.72 -3.23
N GLY A 31 -6.17 10.21 -4.35
CA GLY A 31 -7.02 11.39 -4.33
C GLY A 31 -8.13 11.20 -3.30
N GLU A 32 -8.16 12.07 -2.28
CA GLU A 32 -8.85 11.84 -1.00
C GLU A 32 -10.36 11.54 -1.13
N VAL A 33 -10.98 11.76 -2.30
CA VAL A 33 -12.43 11.59 -2.51
C VAL A 33 -12.79 11.00 -3.91
N ARG A 34 -11.88 10.30 -4.62
CA ARG A 34 -11.90 9.99 -6.08
C ARG A 34 -11.20 11.07 -6.92
N GLY A 35 -9.91 11.27 -6.66
CA GLY A 35 -9.03 12.00 -7.59
C GLY A 35 -8.25 11.02 -8.48
N PRO A 36 -7.52 11.52 -9.49
CA PRO A 36 -6.52 10.73 -10.20
C PRO A 36 -5.58 10.05 -9.20
N GLN A 37 -5.04 8.88 -9.56
CA GLN A 37 -3.93 8.31 -8.81
C GLN A 37 -2.76 9.28 -8.93
N ASP A 38 -2.44 10.03 -7.88
CA ASP A 38 -1.33 10.99 -7.84
C ASP A 38 0.03 10.27 -7.66
N GLY A 39 0.11 9.03 -8.15
CA GLY A 39 1.32 8.23 -8.12
C GLY A 39 1.89 7.96 -6.73
N VAL A 40 3.19 7.71 -6.69
CA VAL A 40 3.96 7.57 -5.45
C VAL A 40 4.96 8.71 -5.39
N ARG A 41 4.97 9.47 -4.28
CA ARG A 41 6.00 10.48 -4.02
C ARG A 41 6.96 9.99 -2.96
N VAL A 42 8.25 10.02 -3.27
CA VAL A 42 9.34 9.68 -2.36
C VAL A 42 10.04 10.98 -1.98
N TYR A 43 10.13 11.20 -0.68
CA TYR A 43 10.75 12.36 -0.06
C TYR A 43 12.08 11.94 0.56
N GLY A 44 13.16 12.61 0.19
CA GLY A 44 14.49 12.13 0.56
C GLY A 44 15.58 13.17 0.42
N ASP A 45 16.80 12.69 0.54
CA ASP A 45 17.99 13.42 0.14
C ASP A 45 18.75 12.62 -0.92
N LYS A 46 19.42 13.36 -1.79
CA LYS A 46 20.41 12.82 -2.71
C LYS A 46 21.69 13.62 -2.50
N ASP A 47 22.74 12.95 -2.03
CA ASP A 47 24.04 13.56 -1.73
C ASP A 47 23.96 14.72 -0.71
N GLY A 48 23.03 14.64 0.26
CA GLY A 48 22.83 15.65 1.29
C GLY A 48 21.99 16.86 0.85
N GLU A 49 21.51 16.88 -0.40
CA GLU A 49 20.55 17.86 -0.88
C GLU A 49 19.13 17.27 -0.89
N ILE A 50 18.14 18.08 -0.52
CA ILE A 50 16.72 17.67 -0.55
C ILE A 50 16.37 17.28 -1.99
N PHE A 51 15.91 16.05 -2.17
CA PHE A 51 15.52 15.52 -3.46
C PHE A 51 14.27 14.67 -3.32
N ASP A 52 13.21 15.14 -3.96
CA ASP A 52 11.93 14.46 -4.02
C ASP A 52 11.73 13.88 -5.43
N GLN A 53 11.17 12.67 -5.48
CA GLN A 53 10.86 12.00 -6.73
C GLN A 53 9.39 11.61 -6.78
N GLU A 54 8.77 11.88 -7.92
CA GLU A 54 7.39 11.52 -8.19
C GLU A 54 7.34 10.42 -9.25
N PHE A 55 6.57 9.38 -8.96
CA PHE A 55 6.31 8.27 -9.86
C PHE A 55 4.83 8.31 -10.24
N THR A 56 4.51 9.02 -11.31
CA THR A 56 3.14 9.19 -11.84
C THR A 56 2.87 8.39 -13.09
N GLU A 57 3.93 7.92 -13.76
CA GLU A 57 3.87 7.20 -15.02
C GLU A 57 3.57 5.72 -14.79
N PHE A 58 2.37 5.42 -14.30
CA PHE A 58 1.81 4.10 -14.44
C PHE A 58 0.95 4.10 -15.69
N GLU A 59 1.34 3.35 -16.72
CA GLU A 59 0.43 3.09 -17.82
C GLU A 59 -0.83 2.45 -17.24
N SER A 60 -1.96 3.13 -17.41
CA SER A 60 -3.25 2.60 -17.00
C SER A 60 -3.56 1.40 -17.86
N VAL A 61 -3.28 0.21 -17.33
CA VAL A 61 -3.70 -1.05 -17.93
C VAL A 61 -5.12 -1.38 -17.46
N SER A 62 -5.84 -2.14 -18.27
CA SER A 62 -7.06 -2.78 -17.81
C SER A 62 -6.66 -3.86 -16.81
N VAL A 63 -6.59 -3.51 -15.52
CA VAL A 63 -6.15 -4.41 -14.45
C VAL A 63 -6.89 -5.75 -14.49
N PHE A 64 -8.20 -5.72 -14.74
CA PHE A 64 -9.02 -6.92 -14.88
C PHE A 64 -8.56 -7.82 -16.04
N HIS A 65 -8.25 -7.23 -17.21
CA HIS A 65 -7.77 -7.99 -18.37
C HIS A 65 -6.39 -8.61 -18.12
N GLU A 66 -5.48 -7.85 -17.49
CA GLU A 66 -4.13 -8.31 -17.20
C GLU A 66 -4.11 -9.40 -16.13
N GLU A 67 -4.93 -9.28 -15.08
CA GLU A 67 -5.08 -10.30 -14.03
C GLU A 67 -5.62 -11.61 -14.61
N ASP A 68 -6.68 -11.55 -15.41
CA ASP A 68 -7.27 -12.73 -16.06
C ASP A 68 -6.28 -13.39 -17.04
N THR A 69 -5.53 -12.58 -17.80
CA THR A 69 -4.51 -13.08 -18.73
C THR A 69 -3.37 -13.78 -17.98
N ALA A 70 -2.86 -13.16 -16.91
CA ALA A 70 -1.81 -13.75 -16.08
C ALA A 70 -2.26 -15.07 -15.44
N PHE A 71 -3.52 -15.17 -15.03
CA PHE A 71 -4.09 -16.43 -14.54
C PHE A 71 -4.17 -17.50 -15.63
N ILE A 72 -4.69 -17.15 -16.81
CA ILE A 72 -4.79 -18.07 -17.96
C ILE A 72 -3.41 -18.60 -18.35
N ASP A 73 -2.40 -17.74 -18.42
CA ASP A 73 -1.03 -18.12 -18.79
C ASP A 73 -0.40 -19.03 -17.72
N ALA A 74 -0.63 -18.74 -16.43
CA ALA A 74 -0.15 -19.59 -15.37
C ALA A 74 -0.71 -21.01 -15.45
N VAL A 75 -2.01 -21.14 -15.76
CA VAL A 75 -2.66 -22.45 -15.95
C VAL A 75 -2.13 -23.16 -17.19
N ARG A 76 -2.03 -22.45 -18.33
CA ARG A 76 -1.60 -23.04 -19.61
C ARG A 76 -0.15 -23.53 -19.59
N GLU A 77 0.72 -22.77 -18.95
CA GLU A 77 2.16 -23.04 -18.92
C GLU A 77 2.62 -23.78 -17.65
N GLY A 78 1.71 -24.04 -16.71
CA GLY A 78 2.03 -24.67 -15.43
C GLY A 78 2.95 -23.81 -14.54
N LYS A 79 2.84 -22.48 -14.64
CA LYS A 79 3.58 -21.54 -13.78
C LYS A 79 2.94 -21.47 -12.39
N PRO A 80 3.68 -20.98 -11.37
CA PRO A 80 3.08 -20.63 -10.09
C PRO A 80 1.91 -19.65 -10.23
N SER A 81 1.04 -19.61 -9.23
CA SER A 81 -0.05 -18.64 -9.16
C SER A 81 0.50 -17.22 -9.30
N PRO A 82 -0.12 -16.35 -10.14
CA PRO A 82 0.30 -14.95 -10.26
C PRO A 82 0.00 -14.15 -8.97
N ILE A 83 -0.88 -14.68 -8.12
CA ILE A 83 -1.24 -14.11 -6.82
C ILE A 83 -0.64 -14.99 -5.71
N ASP A 84 0.00 -14.37 -4.72
CA ASP A 84 0.52 -15.05 -3.53
C ASP A 84 -0.64 -15.58 -2.65
N PRO A 85 -0.84 -16.91 -2.58
CA PRO A 85 -1.93 -17.48 -1.79
C PRO A 85 -1.75 -17.24 -0.28
N TYR A 86 -0.51 -17.14 0.20
CA TYR A 86 -0.24 -16.86 1.60
C TYR A 86 -0.61 -15.42 1.95
N GLY A 87 -0.25 -14.45 1.10
CA GLY A 87 -0.69 -13.07 1.20
C GLY A 87 -2.22 -12.95 1.24
N VAL A 88 -2.94 -13.65 0.37
CA VAL A 88 -4.43 -13.67 0.39
C VAL A 88 -4.99 -14.22 1.69
N MET A 89 -4.40 -15.29 2.23
CA MET A 89 -4.81 -15.84 3.52
C MET A 89 -4.55 -14.84 4.65
N LEU A 90 -3.38 -14.21 4.70
CA LEU A 90 -3.04 -13.19 5.69
C LEU A 90 -4.01 -12.01 5.64
N THR A 91 -4.39 -11.54 4.44
CA THR A 91 -5.40 -10.49 4.29
C THR A 91 -6.72 -10.88 4.95
N ASN A 92 -7.17 -12.12 4.77
CA ASN A 92 -8.39 -12.61 5.42
C ASN A 92 -8.25 -12.71 6.94
N VAL A 93 -7.08 -13.12 7.46
CA VAL A 93 -6.80 -13.11 8.91
C VAL A 93 -6.91 -11.69 9.49
N ILE A 94 -6.37 -10.70 8.78
CA ILE A 94 -6.45 -9.28 9.19
C ILE A 94 -7.91 -8.80 9.16
N ILE A 95 -8.65 -9.07 8.09
CA ILE A 95 -10.08 -8.71 7.97
C ILE A 95 -10.87 -9.30 9.13
N GLN A 96 -10.66 -10.58 9.45
CA GLN A 96 -11.32 -11.22 10.58
C GLN A 96 -10.95 -10.53 11.91
N GLY A 97 -9.67 -10.23 12.13
CA GLY A 97 -9.22 -9.49 13.32
C GLY A 97 -9.89 -8.12 13.49
N VAL A 98 -10.11 -7.38 12.39
CA VAL A 98 -10.84 -6.11 12.41
C VAL A 98 -12.30 -6.31 12.82
N ILE A 99 -12.96 -7.34 12.28
CA ILE A 99 -14.34 -7.68 12.63
C ILE A 99 -14.43 -8.08 14.11
N ASP A 100 -13.51 -8.91 14.59
CA ASP A 100 -13.49 -9.39 15.97
C ASP A 100 -13.21 -8.24 16.95
N SER A 101 -12.29 -7.34 16.61
CA SER A 101 -12.04 -6.12 17.40
C SER A 101 -13.29 -5.24 17.48
N SER A 102 -14.00 -5.07 16.37
CA SER A 102 -15.27 -4.32 16.33
C SER A 102 -16.32 -4.94 17.26
N ASN A 103 -16.50 -6.26 17.17
CA ASN A 103 -17.40 -7.02 18.06
C ASN A 103 -16.99 -6.95 19.53
N ALA A 104 -15.69 -6.79 19.82
CA ALA A 104 -15.14 -6.60 21.15
C ALA A 104 -15.17 -5.13 21.65
N ASN A 105 -15.99 -4.27 21.04
CA ASN A 105 -16.11 -2.83 21.32
C ASN A 105 -14.83 -2.02 21.01
N GLY A 106 -14.13 -2.39 19.94
CA GLY A 106 -12.91 -1.70 19.49
C GLY A 106 -11.68 -2.00 20.36
N ARG A 107 -11.70 -3.10 21.11
CA ARG A 107 -10.55 -3.56 21.89
C ARG A 107 -9.55 -4.30 21.01
N GLU A 108 -8.31 -4.30 21.44
CA GLU A 108 -7.26 -5.12 20.85
C GLU A 108 -7.64 -6.61 20.95
N VAL A 109 -7.41 -7.35 19.87
CA VAL A 109 -7.67 -8.80 19.77
C VAL A 109 -6.42 -9.50 19.25
N ALA A 110 -6.15 -10.69 19.77
CA ALA A 110 -5.10 -11.53 19.22
C ALA A 110 -5.62 -12.21 17.94
N VAL A 111 -4.81 -12.18 16.87
CA VAL A 111 -5.05 -12.94 15.64
C VAL A 111 -4.08 -14.10 15.54
N THR A 112 -4.52 -15.23 15.00
CA THR A 112 -3.67 -16.40 14.79
C THR A 112 -3.62 -16.71 13.30
N VAL A 113 -2.42 -16.80 12.75
CA VAL A 113 -2.21 -17.24 11.37
C VAL A 113 -2.22 -18.77 11.36
N PRO A 114 -3.10 -19.43 10.58
CA PRO A 114 -3.08 -20.87 10.42
C PRO A 114 -1.74 -21.33 9.84
N THR A 115 -1.23 -22.45 10.37
CA THR A 115 -0.08 -23.15 9.77
C THR A 115 -0.59 -24.18 8.77
N LEU A 116 0.18 -24.40 7.70
CA LEU A 116 -0.07 -25.45 6.70
C LEU A 116 0.25 -26.84 7.25
#